data_AF-A0A1R1LWN2-F1
#
_entry.id   AF-A0A1R1LWN2-F1
#
_cell.length_a   1.000
_cell.length_b   1.000
_cell.length_c   1.000
_cell.angle_alpha   90.00
_cell.angle_beta   90.00
_cell.angle_gamma   90.00
#
_symmetry.space_group_name_H-M   'P 1'
#
loop_
_entity.id
_entity.type
_entity.pdbx_description
1 polymer ?
#
loop_
_entity_poly.entity_id
_entity_poly.type
_entity_poly.pdbx_seq_one_letter_code
_entity_poly.pdbx_strand_id
1 'polypeptide(L)'
;MKKVSSTQYVTNSEMFGRSECIDGEALLEWKVKVKNLIVKVCGDTSEHYKEFIAGEDPGAFQTSLDRFKRVKSIFLAAKEDFEGGYLTSVKTLVQSEVFESELEQAEELLKSGYHLAAAVISGVVLETGLRELCSRENIPHAKLDKMNSDLAKEGIYNKLQQKRITALADIRNSAAHGRPDEFTNEDVRMMIRDVEQFLAIHLEG
;
A
#
# COMPACT_ATOMS: atom_id res chain seq x y z
N MET A 1 -11.47 10.74 18.63
CA MET A 1 -12.92 10.47 18.76
C MET A 1 -13.37 10.25 20.20
N LYS A 2 -12.96 9.19 20.93
CA LYS A 2 -13.45 8.93 22.30
C LYS A 2 -13.26 10.12 23.26
N LYS A 3 -12.11 10.80 23.22
CA LYS A 3 -11.79 12.02 24.00
C LYS A 3 -12.71 13.21 23.73
N VAL A 4 -13.25 13.35 22.51
CA VAL A 4 -14.13 14.47 22.11
C VAL A 4 -15.60 14.12 22.37
N SER A 5 -15.98 12.86 22.20
CA SER A 5 -17.33 12.40 22.55
C SER A 5 -17.58 12.42 24.06
N SER A 6 -16.54 12.28 24.89
CA SER A 6 -16.65 12.36 26.35
C SER A 6 -16.83 13.78 26.89
N THR A 7 -16.64 14.82 26.07
CA THR A 7 -16.80 16.23 26.47
C THR A 7 -18.15 16.80 26.06
N GLN A 8 -19.15 15.94 25.84
CA GLN A 8 -20.52 16.36 25.54
C GLN A 8 -21.19 16.94 26.78
N TYR A 9 -21.80 18.11 26.64
CA TYR A 9 -22.55 18.79 27.70
C TYR A 9 -23.83 19.41 27.14
N VAL A 10 -24.78 19.72 28.02
CA VAL A 10 -26.06 20.35 27.65
C VAL A 10 -26.04 21.80 28.11
N THR A 11 -26.43 22.71 27.23
CA THR A 11 -26.67 24.12 27.56
C THR A 11 -28.13 24.47 27.33
N ASN A 12 -28.67 25.39 28.12
CA ASN A 12 -30.03 25.89 27.98
C ASN A 12 -29.95 27.40 27.70
N SER A 13 -30.55 27.84 26.59
CA SER A 13 -30.66 29.24 26.23
C SER A 13 -32.13 29.65 26.16
N GLU A 14 -32.47 30.85 26.63
CA GLU A 14 -33.83 31.41 26.52
C GLU A 14 -34.27 31.56 25.05
N MET A 15 -33.31 31.73 24.13
CA MET A 15 -33.56 31.97 22.70
C MET A 15 -33.60 30.67 21.88
N PHE A 16 -32.87 29.63 22.28
CA PHE A 16 -32.67 28.40 21.48
C PHE A 16 -33.08 27.11 22.20
N GLY A 17 -33.57 27.20 23.43
CA GLY A 17 -33.94 26.05 24.24
C GLY A 17 -32.72 25.20 24.63
N ARG A 18 -32.94 23.90 24.82
CA ARG A 18 -31.92 22.92 25.18
C ARG A 18 -31.07 22.58 23.97
N SER A 19 -29.75 22.77 24.06
CA SER A 19 -28.77 22.42 23.02
C SER A 19 -27.70 21.50 23.56
N GLU A 20 -27.31 20.50 22.78
CA GLU A 20 -26.19 19.60 23.11
C GLU A 20 -24.91 20.11 22.44
N CYS A 21 -23.84 20.26 23.21
CA CYS A 21 -22.58 20.83 22.77
C CYS A 21 -21.42 19.90 23.12
N ILE A 22 -20.31 20.10 22.44
CA ILE A 22 -18.99 19.52 22.74
C ILE A 22 -18.01 20.65 23.00
N ASP A 23 -17.04 20.39 23.89
CA ASP A 23 -15.91 21.27 24.15
C ASP A 23 -15.18 21.72 22.86
N GLY A 24 -15.05 23.04 22.71
CA GLY A 24 -14.52 23.66 21.50
C GLY A 24 -13.04 23.38 21.26
N GLU A 25 -12.23 23.33 22.32
CA GLU A 25 -10.79 23.09 22.24
C GLU A 25 -10.50 21.63 21.87
N ALA A 26 -11.19 20.67 22.52
CA ALA A 26 -11.09 19.26 22.20
C ALA A 26 -11.55 18.97 20.77
N LEU A 27 -12.61 19.64 20.29
CA LEU A 27 -13.05 19.54 18.92
C LEU A 27 -12.00 20.10 17.95
N LEU A 28 -11.42 21.27 18.24
CA LEU A 28 -10.37 21.87 17.40
C LEU A 28 -9.13 20.98 17.33
N GLU A 29 -8.64 20.48 18.47
CA GLU A 29 -7.49 19.56 18.54
C GLU A 29 -7.71 18.33 17.65
N TRP A 30 -8.91 17.76 17.70
CA TRP A 30 -9.25 16.60 16.89
C TRP A 30 -9.35 16.93 15.40
N LYS A 31 -9.97 18.06 15.03
CA LYS A 31 -10.09 18.50 13.63
C LYS A 31 -8.71 18.69 12.99
N VAL A 32 -7.76 19.33 13.68
CA VAL A 32 -6.40 19.54 13.16
C VAL A 32 -5.69 18.21 12.90
N LYS A 33 -5.78 17.25 13.84
CA LYS A 33 -5.17 15.92 13.67
C LYS A 33 -5.77 15.16 12.49
N VAL A 34 -7.09 15.18 12.36
CA VAL A 34 -7.80 14.51 11.25
C VAL A 34 -7.46 15.14 9.92
N LYS A 35 -7.47 16.47 9.83
CA LYS A 35 -7.13 17.22 8.61
C LYS A 35 -5.71 16.88 8.13
N ASN A 36 -4.73 16.84 9.03
CA ASN A 36 -3.36 16.44 8.69
C ASN A 36 -3.31 15.01 8.13
N LEU A 37 -4.04 14.08 8.76
CA LEU A 37 -4.09 12.69 8.32
C LEU A 37 -4.74 12.56 6.93
N ILE A 38 -5.87 13.23 6.68
CA ILE A 38 -6.54 13.21 5.37
C ILE A 38 -5.62 13.80 4.29
N VAL A 39 -4.89 14.88 4.54
CA VAL A 39 -3.94 15.43 3.57
C VAL A 39 -2.81 14.45 3.25
N LYS A 40 -2.22 13.82 4.28
CA LYS A 40 -1.13 12.86 4.10
C LYS A 40 -1.57 11.60 3.36
N VAL A 41 -2.79 11.17 3.61
CA VAL A 41 -3.33 9.94 3.07
C VAL A 41 -3.96 10.20 1.73
N CYS A 42 -5.00 11.03 1.65
CA CYS A 42 -5.79 11.21 0.44
C CYS A 42 -5.27 12.33 -0.48
N GLY A 43 -4.40 13.22 0.01
CA GLY A 43 -4.01 14.45 -0.67
C GLY A 43 -4.92 15.63 -0.33
N ASP A 44 -4.39 16.85 -0.48
CA ASP A 44 -5.09 18.13 -0.25
C ASP A 44 -6.07 18.52 -1.37
N THR A 45 -6.03 17.81 -2.50
CA THR A 45 -6.99 17.96 -3.61
C THR A 45 -8.14 16.94 -3.55
N SER A 46 -8.12 16.02 -2.58
CA SER A 46 -9.12 14.95 -2.45
C SER A 46 -10.51 15.45 -2.11
N GLU A 47 -11.52 14.70 -2.54
CA GLU A 47 -12.92 15.00 -2.20
C GLU A 47 -13.16 14.93 -0.69
N HIS A 48 -12.52 13.97 0.00
CA HIS A 48 -12.54 13.88 1.46
C HIS A 48 -12.02 15.14 2.14
N TYR A 49 -10.92 15.71 1.65
CA TYR A 49 -10.36 16.94 2.22
C TYR A 49 -11.29 18.13 1.99
N LYS A 50 -11.80 18.30 0.76
CA LYS A 50 -12.74 19.39 0.42
C LYS A 50 -14.02 19.33 1.26
N GLU A 51 -14.64 18.16 1.34
CA GLU A 51 -15.85 17.94 2.14
C GLU A 51 -15.58 18.14 3.63
N PHE A 52 -14.42 17.70 4.13
CA PHE A 52 -14.05 17.91 5.53
C PHE A 52 -13.95 19.40 5.86
N ILE A 53 -13.31 20.20 4.99
CA ILE A 53 -13.22 21.66 5.15
C ILE A 53 -14.60 22.30 5.10
N ALA A 54 -15.45 21.94 4.13
CA ALA A 54 -16.81 22.44 4.01
C ALA A 54 -17.66 22.09 5.25
N GLY A 55 -17.47 20.89 5.81
CA GLY A 55 -18.14 20.42 7.01
C GLY A 55 -17.72 21.12 8.31
N GLU A 56 -16.61 21.87 8.30
CA GLU A 56 -16.20 22.69 9.45
C GLU A 56 -16.99 24.00 9.57
N ASP A 57 -17.63 24.45 8.48
CA ASP A 57 -18.32 25.74 8.42
C ASP A 57 -19.53 25.75 9.38
N PRO A 58 -19.59 26.71 10.33
CA PRO A 58 -20.74 26.86 11.20
C PRO A 58 -21.94 27.39 10.41
N GLY A 59 -22.75 26.48 9.89
CA GLY A 59 -24.09 26.81 9.38
C GLY A 59 -24.95 27.47 10.47
N ALA A 60 -25.89 28.32 10.04
CA ALA A 60 -26.84 28.98 10.94
C ALA A 60 -27.60 27.93 11.76
N PHE A 61 -27.71 28.16 13.08
CA PHE A 61 -28.42 27.30 14.04
C PHE A 61 -27.81 25.91 14.30
N GLN A 62 -26.52 25.67 14.01
CA GLN A 62 -25.85 24.40 14.32
C GLN A 62 -25.01 24.44 15.60
N THR A 63 -25.15 23.39 16.42
CA THR A 63 -24.33 23.20 17.63
C THR A 63 -22.93 22.69 17.31
N SER A 64 -22.01 22.74 18.27
CA SER A 64 -20.69 22.11 18.12
C SER A 64 -20.78 20.58 18.02
N LEU A 65 -21.83 19.96 18.57
CA LEU A 65 -22.08 18.53 18.43
C LEU A 65 -22.50 18.17 17.00
N ASP A 66 -23.37 18.98 16.38
CA ASP A 66 -23.80 18.75 14.99
C ASP A 66 -22.62 18.87 14.02
N ARG A 67 -21.76 19.87 14.23
CA ARG A 67 -20.51 20.01 13.49
C ARG A 67 -19.63 18.78 13.67
N PHE A 68 -19.39 18.36 14.91
CA PHE A 68 -18.57 17.18 15.19
C PHE A 68 -19.12 15.91 14.51
N LYS A 69 -20.44 15.67 14.56
CA LYS A 69 -21.06 14.52 13.88
C LYS A 69 -20.80 14.55 12.38
N ARG A 70 -20.95 15.71 11.72
CA ARG A 70 -20.72 15.88 10.29
C ARG A 70 -19.28 15.55 9.89
N VAL A 71 -18.30 16.24 10.49
CA VAL A 71 -16.89 16.02 10.15
C VAL A 71 -16.40 14.64 10.58
N LYS A 72 -17.00 14.04 11.62
CA LYS A 72 -16.77 12.64 12.01
C LYS A 72 -17.22 11.67 10.92
N SER A 73 -18.40 11.85 10.34
CA SER A 73 -18.89 10.98 9.27
C SER A 73 -18.00 11.05 8.03
N ILE A 74 -17.56 12.25 7.64
CA ILE A 74 -16.64 12.43 6.51
C ILE A 74 -15.30 11.73 6.77
N PHE A 75 -14.76 11.87 7.98
CA PHE A 75 -13.55 11.14 8.35
C PHE A 75 -13.74 9.62 8.37
N LEU A 76 -14.91 9.12 8.81
CA LEU A 76 -15.19 7.68 8.76
C LEU A 76 -15.29 7.16 7.33
N ALA A 77 -15.89 7.93 6.41
CA ALA A 77 -15.90 7.60 4.99
C ALA A 77 -14.47 7.60 4.39
N ALA A 78 -13.68 8.64 4.68
CA ALA A 78 -12.27 8.67 4.25
C ALA A 78 -11.45 7.50 4.83
N LYS A 79 -11.74 7.09 6.07
CA LYS A 79 -11.13 5.92 6.71
C LYS A 79 -11.58 4.62 6.03
N GLU A 80 -12.84 4.50 5.68
CA GLU A 80 -13.39 3.32 4.99
C GLU A 80 -12.81 3.19 3.59
N ASP A 81 -12.75 4.28 2.81
CA ASP A 81 -12.10 4.29 1.50
C ASP A 81 -10.58 4.04 1.61
N PHE A 82 -9.96 4.53 2.69
CA PHE A 82 -8.56 4.24 3.00
C PHE A 82 -8.31 2.76 3.30
N GLU A 83 -9.14 2.16 4.15
CA GLU A 83 -9.10 0.73 4.49
C GLU A 83 -9.55 -0.16 3.33
N GLY A 84 -10.41 0.36 2.43
CA GLY A 84 -11.06 -0.37 1.35
C GLY A 84 -10.34 -0.36 0.00
N GLY A 85 -9.25 0.40 -0.17
CA GLY A 85 -8.49 0.37 -1.43
C GLY A 85 -7.28 1.29 -1.50
N TYR A 86 -7.27 2.42 -0.79
CA TYR A 86 -6.17 3.38 -0.87
C TYR A 86 -4.89 2.88 -0.17
N LEU A 87 -4.99 2.12 0.92
CA LEU A 87 -3.82 1.45 1.51
C LEU A 87 -3.13 0.51 0.52
N THR A 88 -3.91 -0.15 -0.35
CA THR A 88 -3.38 -1.08 -1.34
C THR A 88 -2.56 -0.37 -2.40
N SER A 89 -2.99 0.82 -2.85
CA SER A 89 -2.22 1.61 -3.82
C SER A 89 -0.94 2.19 -3.22
N VAL A 90 -0.99 2.77 -2.01
CA VAL A 90 0.20 3.26 -1.31
C VAL A 90 1.18 2.12 -1.00
N LYS A 91 0.67 0.98 -0.52
CA LYS A 91 1.48 -0.23 -0.30
C LYS A 91 2.16 -0.68 -1.58
N THR A 92 1.43 -0.68 -2.71
CA THR A 92 1.97 -1.06 -4.02
C THR A 92 3.09 -0.11 -4.45
N LEU A 93 2.89 1.22 -4.33
CA LEU A 93 3.92 2.21 -4.66
C LEU A 93 5.20 2.03 -3.83
N VAL A 94 5.06 1.86 -2.51
CA VAL A 94 6.19 1.62 -1.62
C VAL A 94 6.89 0.31 -1.95
N GLN A 95 6.15 -0.75 -2.29
CA GLN A 95 6.74 -2.02 -2.72
C GLN A 95 7.52 -1.88 -4.03
N SER A 96 7.00 -1.15 -5.02
CA SER A 96 7.72 -0.86 -6.27
C SER A 96 9.04 -0.13 -6.01
N GLU A 97 9.04 0.93 -5.20
CA GLU A 97 10.26 1.67 -4.83
C GLU A 97 11.30 0.76 -4.14
N VAL A 98 10.83 -0.14 -3.26
CA VAL A 98 11.71 -1.11 -2.58
C VAL A 98 12.30 -2.10 -3.59
N PHE A 99 11.48 -2.64 -4.49
CA PHE A 99 11.96 -3.58 -5.52
C PHE A 99 12.96 -2.94 -6.48
N GLU A 100 12.71 -1.71 -6.92
CA GLU A 100 13.64 -0.96 -7.77
C GLU A 100 15.00 -0.79 -7.07
N SER A 101 15.01 -0.33 -5.82
CA SER A 101 16.22 -0.21 -5.00
C SER A 101 16.94 -1.55 -4.79
N GLU A 102 16.22 -2.66 -4.59
CA GLU A 102 16.83 -3.99 -4.43
C GLU A 102 17.44 -4.51 -5.75
N LEU A 103 16.79 -4.27 -6.89
CA LEU A 103 17.32 -4.63 -8.21
C LEU A 103 18.52 -3.77 -8.60
N GLU A 104 18.53 -2.48 -8.26
CA GLU A 104 19.72 -1.62 -8.40
C GLU A 104 20.90 -2.16 -7.58
N GLN A 105 20.67 -2.60 -6.34
CA GLN A 105 21.71 -3.24 -5.52
C GLN A 105 22.22 -4.54 -6.16
N ALA A 106 21.34 -5.35 -6.74
CA ALA A 106 21.73 -6.56 -7.45
C ALA A 106 22.62 -6.23 -8.66
N GLU A 107 22.29 -5.19 -9.41
CA GLU A 107 23.09 -4.72 -10.55
C GLU A 107 24.48 -4.22 -10.12
N GLU A 108 24.58 -3.45 -9.03
CA GLU A 108 25.87 -3.00 -8.49
C GLU A 108 26.75 -4.15 -7.98
N LEU A 109 26.14 -5.16 -7.34
CA LEU A 109 26.84 -6.39 -6.95
C LEU A 109 27.34 -7.17 -8.17
N LEU A 110 26.53 -7.27 -9.22
CA LEU A 110 26.90 -7.93 -10.47
C LEU A 110 28.08 -7.23 -11.13
N LYS A 111 28.06 -5.89 -11.23
CA LYS A 111 29.19 -5.08 -11.73
C LYS A 111 30.46 -5.29 -10.93
N SER A 112 30.32 -5.52 -9.63
CA SER A 112 31.43 -5.80 -8.71
C SER A 112 31.91 -7.26 -8.73
N GLY A 113 31.31 -8.12 -9.58
CA GLY A 113 31.66 -9.53 -9.75
C GLY A 113 30.93 -10.50 -8.80
N TYR A 114 30.04 -10.01 -7.95
CA TYR A 114 29.28 -10.79 -6.97
C TYR A 114 27.96 -11.33 -7.55
N HIS A 115 28.03 -12.03 -8.67
CA HIS A 115 26.86 -12.54 -9.40
C HIS A 115 25.99 -13.50 -8.58
N LEU A 116 26.57 -14.30 -7.69
CA LEU A 116 25.80 -15.17 -6.79
C LEU A 116 24.92 -14.35 -5.83
N ALA A 117 25.46 -13.28 -5.26
CA ALA A 117 24.70 -12.40 -4.38
C ALA A 117 23.62 -11.63 -5.16
N ALA A 118 23.97 -11.13 -6.36
CA ALA A 118 23.02 -10.48 -7.25
C ALA A 118 21.84 -11.39 -7.65
N ALA A 119 22.11 -12.66 -7.96
CA ALA A 119 21.08 -13.65 -8.27
C ALA A 119 20.16 -13.96 -7.07
N VAL A 120 20.71 -14.03 -5.85
CA VAL A 120 19.92 -14.21 -4.63
C VAL A 120 18.98 -13.02 -4.41
N ILE A 121 19.48 -11.78 -4.50
CA ILE A 121 18.65 -10.58 -4.31
C ILE A 121 17.54 -10.51 -5.36
N SER A 122 17.88 -10.64 -6.64
CA SER A 122 16.90 -10.64 -7.75
C SER A 122 15.83 -11.73 -7.56
N GLY A 123 16.25 -12.90 -7.06
CA GLY A 123 15.36 -14.01 -6.77
C GLY A 123 14.41 -13.76 -5.61
N VAL A 124 14.85 -13.03 -4.57
CA VAL A 124 14.00 -12.61 -3.44
C VAL A 124 12.97 -11.58 -3.91
N VAL A 125 13.36 -10.63 -4.77
CA VAL A 125 12.45 -9.66 -5.39
C VAL A 125 11.36 -10.41 -6.18
N LEU A 126 11.74 -11.34 -7.05
CA LEU A 126 10.80 -12.16 -7.82
C LEU A 126 9.82 -12.93 -6.93
N GLU A 127 10.32 -13.62 -5.90
CA GLU A 127 9.49 -14.39 -4.98
C GLU A 127 8.50 -13.50 -4.22
N THR A 128 8.93 -12.29 -3.84
CA THR A 128 8.09 -11.32 -3.14
C THR A 128 7.01 -10.76 -4.07
N GLY A 129 7.34 -10.44 -5.32
CA GLY A 129 6.36 -10.03 -6.33
C GLY A 129 5.30 -11.10 -6.60
N LEU A 130 5.70 -12.38 -6.68
CA LEU A 130 4.75 -13.49 -6.81
C LEU A 130 3.83 -13.63 -5.59
N ARG A 131 4.34 -13.44 -4.37
CA ARG A 131 3.51 -13.44 -3.15
C ARG A 131 2.50 -12.29 -3.15
N GLU A 132 2.88 -11.12 -3.65
CA GLU A 132 1.95 -9.99 -3.75
C GLU A 132 0.83 -10.31 -4.75
N LEU A 133 1.15 -10.85 -5.93
CA LEU A 133 0.15 -11.33 -6.89
C LEU A 133 -0.78 -12.38 -6.29
N CYS A 134 -0.23 -13.37 -5.58
CA CYS A 134 -1.05 -14.35 -4.88
C CYS A 134 -1.99 -13.69 -3.87
N SER A 135 -1.54 -12.65 -3.16
CA SER A 135 -2.37 -11.91 -2.20
C SER A 135 -3.52 -11.17 -2.89
N ARG A 136 -3.27 -10.54 -4.04
CA ARG A 136 -4.30 -9.85 -4.84
C ARG A 136 -5.38 -10.81 -5.35
N GLU A 137 -4.96 -11.99 -5.78
CA GLU A 137 -5.83 -13.02 -6.36
C GLU A 137 -6.40 -14.01 -5.34
N ASN A 138 -6.18 -13.76 -4.04
CA ASN A 138 -6.61 -14.65 -2.94
C ASN A 138 -6.09 -16.10 -3.07
N ILE A 139 -4.90 -16.27 -3.64
CA ILE A 139 -4.19 -17.55 -3.76
C ILE A 139 -3.30 -17.76 -2.52
N PRO A 140 -3.32 -18.95 -1.88
CA PRO A 140 -2.45 -19.23 -0.74
C PRO A 140 -0.95 -19.14 -1.08
N HIS A 141 -0.17 -18.53 -0.19
CA HIS A 141 1.28 -18.45 -0.35
C HIS A 141 1.93 -19.84 -0.20
N ALA A 142 2.88 -20.12 -1.06
CA ALA A 142 3.58 -21.41 -1.11
C ALA A 142 5.04 -21.21 -1.56
N LYS A 143 5.73 -22.29 -1.95
CA LYS A 143 7.02 -22.19 -2.63
C LYS A 143 6.86 -21.51 -4.00
N LEU A 144 7.91 -20.85 -4.46
CA LEU A 144 7.95 -20.11 -5.73
C LEU A 144 7.33 -20.90 -6.90
N ASP A 145 7.75 -22.15 -7.13
CA ASP A 145 7.24 -22.98 -8.23
C ASP A 145 5.73 -23.25 -8.17
N LYS A 146 5.22 -23.40 -6.94
CA LYS A 146 3.81 -23.65 -6.67
C LYS A 146 3.00 -22.38 -6.89
N MET A 147 3.46 -21.24 -6.36
CA MET A 147 2.84 -19.93 -6.62
C MET A 147 2.83 -19.62 -8.12
N ASN A 148 3.94 -19.83 -8.81
CA ASN A 148 4.03 -19.60 -10.25
C ASN A 148 3.02 -20.45 -11.04
N SER A 149 2.90 -21.74 -10.66
CA SER A 149 1.95 -22.65 -11.29
C SER A 149 0.51 -22.31 -11.01
N ASP A 150 0.19 -21.83 -9.81
CA ASP A 150 -1.18 -21.49 -9.43
C ASP A 150 -1.62 -20.15 -10.05
N LEU A 151 -0.75 -19.14 -10.08
CA LEU A 151 -1.00 -17.88 -10.80
C LEU A 151 -1.25 -18.09 -12.31
N ALA A 152 -0.47 -18.97 -12.95
CA ALA A 152 -0.69 -19.32 -14.36
C ALA A 152 -2.01 -20.07 -14.59
N LYS A 153 -2.46 -20.89 -13.63
CA LYS A 153 -3.74 -21.61 -13.71
C LYS A 153 -4.94 -20.68 -13.57
N GLU A 154 -4.84 -19.68 -12.69
CA GLU A 154 -5.86 -18.63 -12.55
C GLU A 154 -5.83 -17.62 -13.71
N GLY A 155 -4.91 -17.77 -14.67
CA GLY A 155 -4.89 -16.98 -15.90
C GLY A 155 -4.26 -15.60 -15.75
N ILE A 156 -3.59 -15.31 -14.63
CA ILE A 156 -2.90 -14.04 -14.36
C ILE A 156 -1.82 -13.77 -15.41
N TYR A 157 -1.16 -14.83 -15.86
CA TYR A 157 -0.26 -14.79 -17.02
C TYR A 157 -0.25 -16.11 -17.76
N ASN A 158 0.21 -16.05 -19.02
CA ASN A 158 0.20 -17.19 -19.92
C ASN A 158 1.32 -18.21 -19.61
N LYS A 159 1.25 -19.37 -20.29
CA LYS A 159 2.23 -20.46 -20.16
C LYS A 159 3.66 -20.06 -20.53
N LEU A 160 3.84 -19.07 -21.41
CA LEU A 160 5.17 -18.59 -21.78
C LEU A 160 5.81 -17.85 -20.60
N GLN A 161 5.05 -16.96 -19.95
CA GLN A 161 5.52 -16.26 -18.75
C GLN A 161 5.81 -17.23 -17.60
N GLN A 162 4.96 -18.25 -17.40
CA GLN A 162 5.19 -19.30 -16.41
C GLN A 162 6.57 -19.96 -16.60
N LYS A 163 6.92 -20.34 -17.84
CA LYS A 163 8.21 -20.95 -18.17
C LYS A 163 9.39 -20.01 -17.93
N ARG A 164 9.23 -18.72 -18.23
CA ARG A 164 10.26 -17.70 -17.93
C ARG A 164 10.52 -17.63 -16.43
N ILE A 165 9.47 -17.52 -15.62
CA ILE A 165 9.57 -17.48 -14.16
C ILE A 165 10.23 -18.76 -13.62
N THR A 166 9.94 -19.94 -14.20
CA THR A 166 10.62 -21.19 -13.83
C THR A 166 12.12 -21.11 -14.08
N ALA A 167 12.56 -20.59 -15.22
CA ALA A 167 14.00 -20.43 -15.50
C ALA A 167 14.68 -19.47 -14.50
N LEU A 168 14.01 -18.36 -14.13
CA LEU A 168 14.51 -17.43 -13.10
C LEU A 168 14.58 -18.10 -11.72
N ALA A 169 13.60 -18.94 -11.39
CA ALA A 169 13.56 -19.70 -10.15
C ALA A 169 14.73 -20.70 -10.05
N ASP A 170 15.10 -21.33 -11.16
CA ASP A 170 16.24 -22.24 -11.24
C ASP A 170 17.55 -21.50 -10.94
N ILE A 171 17.79 -20.33 -11.56
CA ILE A 171 18.97 -19.49 -11.29
C ILE A 171 19.03 -19.12 -9.80
N ARG A 172 17.91 -18.63 -9.25
CA ARG A 172 17.78 -18.30 -7.82
C ARG A 172 18.12 -19.49 -6.93
N ASN A 173 17.61 -20.67 -7.25
CA ASN A 173 17.82 -21.88 -6.46
C ASN A 173 19.28 -22.32 -6.50
N SER A 174 19.93 -22.29 -7.66
CA SER A 174 21.35 -22.54 -7.81
C SER A 174 22.19 -21.56 -6.99
N ALA A 175 21.88 -20.26 -7.05
CA ALA A 175 22.56 -19.23 -6.28
C ALA A 175 22.39 -19.43 -4.77
N ALA A 176 21.17 -19.66 -4.29
CA ALA A 176 20.86 -19.89 -2.87
C ALA A 176 21.51 -21.16 -2.30
N HIS A 177 21.85 -22.12 -3.16
CA HIS A 177 22.56 -23.35 -2.79
C HIS A 177 24.07 -23.29 -3.03
N GLY A 178 24.63 -22.13 -3.42
CA GLY A 178 26.08 -21.99 -3.58
C GLY A 178 26.64 -22.69 -4.82
N ARG A 179 25.85 -22.81 -5.89
CA ARG A 179 26.26 -23.48 -7.15
C ARG A 179 26.47 -22.46 -8.29
N PRO A 180 27.56 -21.67 -8.26
CA PRO A 180 27.81 -20.62 -9.25
C PRO A 180 28.11 -21.16 -10.64
N ASP A 181 28.55 -22.43 -10.79
CA ASP A 181 28.87 -23.03 -12.09
C ASP A 181 27.62 -23.39 -12.93
N GLU A 182 26.42 -23.28 -12.35
CA GLU A 182 25.15 -23.60 -13.03
C GLU A 182 24.55 -22.42 -13.80
N PHE A 183 25.12 -21.22 -13.68
CA PHE A 183 24.65 -20.01 -14.35
C PHE A 183 25.80 -19.01 -14.55
N THR A 184 25.63 -18.07 -15.47
CA THR A 184 26.67 -17.10 -15.82
C THR A 184 26.32 -15.69 -15.35
N ASN A 185 27.30 -14.78 -15.39
CA ASN A 185 27.05 -13.34 -15.18
C ASN A 185 26.00 -12.77 -16.15
N GLU A 186 25.95 -13.30 -17.39
CA GLU A 186 24.95 -12.88 -18.38
C GLU A 186 23.55 -13.32 -17.96
N ASP A 187 23.42 -14.56 -17.48
CA ASP A 187 22.14 -15.09 -17.00
C ASP A 187 21.60 -14.27 -15.83
N VAL A 188 22.47 -13.82 -14.92
CA VAL A 188 22.07 -12.92 -13.81
C VAL A 188 21.68 -11.53 -14.31
N ARG A 189 22.39 -10.97 -15.30
CA ARG A 189 22.01 -9.68 -15.90
C ARG A 189 20.65 -9.76 -16.57
N MET A 190 20.39 -10.83 -17.30
CA MET A 190 19.10 -11.10 -17.92
C MET A 190 18.02 -11.33 -16.86
N MET A 191 18.34 -12.04 -15.77
CA MET A 191 17.44 -12.24 -14.65
C MET A 191 16.98 -10.92 -14.02
N ILE A 192 17.89 -9.98 -13.73
CA ILE A 192 17.55 -8.67 -13.17
C ILE A 192 16.53 -7.96 -14.08
N ARG A 193 16.81 -7.89 -15.39
CA ARG A 193 15.94 -7.25 -16.38
C ARG A 193 14.58 -7.94 -16.52
N ASP A 194 14.55 -9.27 -16.55
CA ASP A 194 13.33 -10.04 -16.71
C ASP A 194 12.45 -9.95 -15.46
N VAL A 195 13.05 -9.87 -14.26
CA VAL A 195 12.34 -9.62 -13.00
C VAL A 195 11.74 -8.21 -13.00
N GLU A 196 12.54 -7.18 -13.31
CA GLU A 196 12.07 -5.80 -13.43
C GLU A 196 10.87 -5.68 -14.37
N GLN A 197 11.00 -6.23 -15.59
CA GLN A 197 9.92 -6.23 -16.58
C GLN A 197 8.68 -6.98 -16.09
N PHE A 198 8.86 -8.10 -15.39
CA PHE A 198 7.74 -8.86 -14.84
C PHE A 198 6.95 -8.05 -13.81
N LEU A 199 7.63 -7.38 -12.87
CA LEU A 199 6.99 -6.57 -11.84
C LEU A 199 6.25 -5.38 -12.46
N ALA A 200 6.88 -4.66 -13.40
CA ALA A 200 6.26 -3.53 -14.08
C ALA A 200 4.96 -3.92 -14.81
N ILE A 201 4.91 -5.12 -15.41
CA ILE A 201 3.71 -5.57 -16.14
C ILE A 201 2.59 -6.03 -15.19
N HIS A 202 2.91 -6.66 -14.05
CA HIS A 202 1.90 -7.36 -13.24
C HIS A 202 1.58 -6.71 -11.90
N LEU A 203 2.45 -5.84 -11.37
CA LEU A 203 2.25 -5.18 -10.07
C LEU A 203 1.92 -3.70 -10.17
N GLU A 204 2.42 -3.03 -11.20
CA GLU A 204 2.22 -1.58 -11.43
C GLU A 204 1.06 -1.28 -12.39
N GLY A 205 0.55 -2.31 -13.08
CA GLY A 205 -0.62 -2.26 -13.96
C GLY A 205 -1.95 -2.49 -13.26
#